data_AF-A0A442FV01-F1
#
_entry.id   AF-A0A442FV01-F1
#
_cell.length_a   1.000
_cell.length_b   1.000
_cell.length_c   1.000
_cell.angle_alpha   90.00
_cell.angle_beta   90.00
_cell.angle_gamma   90.00
#
_symmetry.space_group_name_H-M   'P 1'
#
loop_
_entity.id
_entity.type
_entity.pdbx_description
1 polymer ?
#
loop_
_entity_poly.entity_id
_entity_poly.type
_entity_poly.pdbx_seq_one_letter_code
_entity_poly.pdbx_strand_id
1 'polypeptide(L)'
;MLHVLGYLYGCHGQAKRGAAYLLIAAQLSPGNAGVLRTLAHLLILDGEAEKALATIARLETLEGMDHPVLALLKSRALLVAGRKTEAHSALLSFLSHRAA
;
A
#
# COMPACT_ATOMS: atom_id res chain seq x y z
N MET A 1 -9.97 -13.20 1.40
CA MET A 1 -8.90 -13.57 2.35
C MET A 1 -7.94 -12.44 2.72
N LEU A 2 -7.64 -11.47 1.84
CA LEU A 2 -6.67 -10.38 2.07
C LEU A 2 -7.01 -9.44 3.26
N HIS A 3 -8.29 -9.32 3.63
CA HIS A 3 -8.74 -8.52 4.78
C HIS A 3 -8.26 -9.07 6.14
N VAL A 4 -8.05 -10.38 6.28
CA VAL A 4 -7.78 -11.00 7.59
C VAL A 4 -6.34 -10.74 8.04
N LEU A 5 -5.36 -10.74 7.14
CA LEU A 5 -3.95 -10.53 7.50
C LEU A 5 -3.62 -9.04 7.72
N GLY A 6 -4.21 -8.14 6.93
CA GLY A 6 -4.11 -6.70 7.19
C GLY A 6 -4.74 -6.29 8.54
N TYR A 7 -5.85 -6.95 8.89
CA TYR A 7 -6.50 -6.81 10.20
C TYR A 7 -5.67 -7.45 11.32
N LEU A 8 -5.10 -8.64 11.11
CA LEU A 8 -4.32 -9.38 12.12
C LEU A 8 -3.04 -8.64 12.54
N TYR A 9 -2.38 -7.93 11.62
CA TYR A 9 -1.20 -7.12 11.96
C TYR A 9 -1.54 -5.70 12.47
N GLY A 10 -2.74 -5.19 12.16
CA GLY A 10 -3.20 -3.86 12.60
C GLY A 10 -3.85 -3.82 13.99
N CYS A 11 -4.51 -4.91 14.42
CA CYS A 11 -5.48 -4.85 15.53
C CYS A 11 -4.93 -4.83 16.97
N HIS A 12 -3.61 -4.82 17.21
CA HIS A 12 -3.06 -4.84 18.58
C HIS A 12 -2.15 -3.66 18.92
N GLY A 13 -2.17 -2.56 18.15
CA GLY A 13 -1.27 -1.42 18.40
C GLY A 13 0.20 -1.73 18.10
N GLN A 14 0.47 -2.82 17.39
CA GLN A 14 1.80 -3.30 17.01
C GLN A 14 2.09 -3.15 15.51
N ALA A 15 1.51 -2.14 14.86
CA ALA A 15 1.70 -1.87 13.43
C ALA A 15 3.19 -1.85 13.03
N LYS A 16 4.07 -1.29 13.88
CA LYS A 16 5.53 -1.30 13.71
C LYS A 16 6.15 -2.70 13.68
N ARG A 17 5.69 -3.62 14.53
CA ARG A 17 6.17 -5.01 14.52
C ARG A 17 5.64 -5.77 13.32
N GLY A 18 4.37 -5.54 12.94
CA GLY A 18 3.80 -6.07 11.70
C GLY A 18 4.58 -5.64 10.46
N ALA A 19 4.96 -4.36 10.38
CA ALA A 19 5.78 -3.83 9.31
C ALA A 19 7.18 -4.50 9.26
N ALA A 20 7.82 -4.73 10.41
CA ALA A 20 9.10 -5.43 10.48
C ALA A 20 9.03 -6.86 9.93
N TYR A 21 8.01 -7.64 10.33
CA TYR A 21 7.81 -8.99 9.79
C TYR A 21 7.54 -8.98 8.28
N LEU A 22 6.78 -8.01 7.79
CA LEU A 22 6.50 -7.88 6.36
C LEU A 22 7.70 -7.41 5.55
N LEU A 23 8.60 -6.61 6.13
CA LEU A 23 9.88 -6.26 5.49
C LEU A 23 10.76 -7.50 5.30
N ILE A 24 10.84 -8.37 6.32
CA ILE A 24 11.55 -9.64 6.21
C ILE A 24 10.88 -10.52 5.15
N ALA A 25 9.54 -10.64 5.17
CA ALA A 25 8.81 -11.40 4.16
C ALA A 25 9.02 -10.85 2.73
N ALA A 26 9.08 -9.52 2.57
CA ALA A 26 9.35 -8.88 1.29
C ALA A 26 10.81 -9.08 0.82
N GLN A 27 11.76 -9.25 1.74
CA GLN A 27 13.13 -9.65 1.38
C GLN A 27 13.20 -11.13 0.97
N LEU A 28 12.46 -12.01 1.65
CA LEU A 28 12.40 -13.45 1.34
C LEU A 28 11.63 -13.74 0.05
N SER A 29 10.62 -12.93 -0.28
CA SER A 29 9.82 -13.07 -1.49
C SER A 29 9.55 -11.73 -2.16
N PRO A 30 10.55 -11.16 -2.87
CA PRO A 30 10.47 -9.79 -3.37
C PRO A 30 9.50 -9.56 -4.53
N GLY A 31 9.02 -10.65 -5.14
CA GLY A 31 8.00 -10.64 -6.20
C GLY A 31 6.59 -10.93 -5.68
N ASN A 32 6.41 -11.17 -4.39
CA ASN A 32 5.08 -11.47 -3.84
C ASN A 32 4.27 -10.19 -3.61
N ALA A 33 3.43 -9.86 -4.59
CA ALA A 33 2.61 -8.67 -4.54
C ALA A 33 1.57 -8.66 -3.41
N GLY A 34 1.18 -9.82 -2.87
CA GLY A 34 0.31 -9.88 -1.68
C GLY A 34 1.02 -9.35 -0.42
N VAL A 35 2.29 -9.72 -0.24
CA VAL A 35 3.14 -9.25 0.86
C VAL A 35 3.39 -7.75 0.72
N LEU A 36 3.75 -7.28 -0.48
CA LEU A 36 4.01 -5.86 -0.73
C LEU A 36 2.77 -4.99 -0.54
N ARG A 37 1.56 -5.45 -0.94
CA ARG A 37 0.31 -4.72 -0.68
C ARG A 37 0.04 -4.57 0.82
N THR A 38 0.27 -5.64 1.57
CA THR A 38 0.08 -5.64 3.03
C THR A 38 1.10 -4.70 3.70
N LEU A 39 2.35 -4.73 3.24
CA LEU A 39 3.41 -3.83 3.71
C LEU A 39 3.06 -2.36 3.44
N ALA A 40 2.66 -2.02 2.21
CA ALA A 40 2.24 -0.67 1.85
C ALA A 40 1.09 -0.18 2.73
N HIS A 41 0.10 -1.04 2.99
CA HIS A 41 -1.01 -0.69 3.87
C HIS A 41 -0.57 -0.39 5.31
N LEU A 42 0.31 -1.20 5.90
CA LEU A 42 0.81 -0.94 7.25
C LEU A 42 1.68 0.31 7.33
N LEU A 43 2.51 0.58 6.32
CA LEU A 43 3.32 1.80 6.26
C LEU A 43 2.45 3.07 6.19
N ILE A 44 1.32 3.03 5.47
CA ILE A 44 0.32 4.10 5.47
C ILE A 44 -0.26 4.31 6.87
N LEU A 45 -0.62 3.23 7.57
CA LEU A 45 -1.18 3.31 8.93
C LEU A 45 -0.16 3.83 9.95
N ASP A 46 1.13 3.53 9.78
CA ASP A 46 2.21 3.99 10.67
C ASP A 46 2.69 5.42 10.34
N GLY A 47 2.14 6.05 9.30
CA GLY A 47 2.55 7.40 8.87
C GLY A 47 3.81 7.46 8.02
N GLU A 48 4.39 6.31 7.67
CA GLU A 48 5.63 6.14 6.92
C GLU A 48 5.39 6.31 5.41
N ALA A 49 4.92 7.50 5.02
CA ALA A 49 4.37 7.76 3.69
C ALA A 49 5.36 7.48 2.54
N GLU A 50 6.61 7.93 2.66
CA GLU A 50 7.62 7.73 1.60
C GLU A 50 7.97 6.25 1.41
N LYS A 51 8.05 5.48 2.50
CA LYS A 51 8.26 4.03 2.43
C LYS A 51 7.06 3.33 1.79
N ALA A 52 5.84 3.79 2.09
CA ALA A 52 4.64 3.29 1.45
C ALA A 52 4.66 3.56 -0.07
N LEU A 53 5.00 4.78 -0.49
CA LEU A 53 5.10 5.14 -1.91
C LEU A 53 6.16 4.31 -2.65
N ALA A 54 7.33 4.10 -2.05
CA ALA A 54 8.35 3.23 -2.63
C ALA A 54 7.88 1.77 -2.77
N THR A 55 7.14 1.26 -1.79
CA THR A 55 6.56 -0.09 -1.84
C THR A 55 5.49 -0.20 -2.93
N ILE A 56 4.67 0.84 -3.10
CA ILE A 56 3.64 0.92 -4.14
C ILE A 56 4.29 1.02 -5.53
N ALA A 57 5.35 1.79 -5.71
CA ALA A 57 6.08 1.86 -6.98
C ALA A 57 6.61 0.47 -7.39
N ARG A 58 7.08 -0.32 -6.42
CA ARG A 58 7.49 -1.71 -6.66
C ARG A 58 6.30 -2.60 -7.05
N LEU A 59 5.14 -2.42 -6.45
CA LEU A 59 3.92 -3.14 -6.86
C LEU A 59 3.52 -2.79 -8.30
N GLU A 60 3.59 -1.51 -8.67
CA GLU A 60 3.29 -1.04 -10.03
C GLU A 60 4.21 -1.72 -11.07
N THR A 61 5.48 -1.99 -10.72
CA THR A 61 6.38 -2.75 -11.61
C THR A 61 6.04 -4.24 -11.74
N LEU A 62 5.37 -4.84 -10.75
CA LEU A 62 5.05 -6.26 -10.74
C LEU A 62 3.68 -6.58 -11.34
N GLU A 63 2.70 -5.71 -11.13
CA GLU A 63 1.29 -5.97 -11.47
C GLU A 63 0.74 -5.04 -12.56
N GLY A 64 1.54 -4.05 -12.98
CA GLY A 64 1.11 -3.01 -13.90
C GLY A 64 0.49 -1.80 -13.19
N MET A 65 0.58 -0.64 -13.86
CA MET A 65 0.13 0.64 -13.31
C MET A 65 -1.40 0.77 -13.21
N ASP A 66 -2.14 -0.02 -13.98
CA ASP A 66 -3.60 0.10 -14.11
C ASP A 66 -4.39 -0.70 -13.06
N HIS A 67 -3.71 -1.26 -12.06
CA HIS A 67 -4.38 -2.04 -11.02
C HIS A 67 -5.13 -1.09 -10.07
N PRO A 68 -6.48 -1.13 -9.99
CA PRO A 68 -7.28 -0.13 -9.28
C PRO A 68 -6.95 -0.06 -7.78
N VAL A 69 -6.65 -1.20 -7.14
CA VAL A 69 -6.22 -1.24 -5.74
C VAL A 69 -4.92 -0.44 -5.49
N LEU A 70 -3.99 -0.38 -6.46
CA LEU A 70 -2.76 0.38 -6.32
C LEU A 70 -3.01 1.89 -6.38
N ALA A 71 -3.90 2.35 -7.28
CA ALA A 71 -4.31 3.74 -7.36
C ALA A 71 -4.93 4.23 -6.03
N LEU A 72 -5.75 3.40 -5.39
CA LEU A 72 -6.33 3.70 -4.07
C LEU A 72 -5.26 3.76 -2.96
N LEU A 73 -4.34 2.79 -2.91
CA LEU A 73 -3.24 2.80 -1.94
C LEU A 73 -2.33 4.01 -2.12
N LYS A 74 -2.03 4.38 -3.38
CA LYS A 74 -1.21 5.55 -3.74
C LYS A 74 -1.85 6.84 -3.29
N SER A 75 -3.15 7.02 -3.55
CA SER A 75 -3.91 8.18 -3.07
C SER A 75 -3.81 8.32 -1.55
N ARG A 76 -4.00 7.24 -0.79
CA ARG A 76 -3.88 7.25 0.67
C ARG A 76 -2.47 7.59 1.15
N ALA A 77 -1.43 7.01 0.55
CA ALA A 77 -0.05 7.31 0.90
C ALA A 77 0.29 8.80 0.64
N LEU A 78 -0.17 9.35 -0.49
CA LEU A 78 0.00 10.76 -0.83
C LEU A 78 -0.72 11.70 0.14
N LEU A 79 -1.90 11.32 0.65
CA LEU A 79 -2.58 12.09 1.70
C LEU A 79 -1.76 12.13 2.99
N VAL A 80 -1.20 11.00 3.42
CA VAL A 80 -0.33 10.94 4.60
C VAL A 80 0.95 11.78 4.39
N ALA A 81 1.50 11.81 3.17
CA ALA A 81 2.63 12.66 2.81
C ALA A 81 2.27 14.17 2.69
N GLY A 82 0.99 14.56 2.84
CA GLY A 82 0.54 15.95 2.64
C GLY A 82 0.42 16.38 1.17
N ARG A 83 0.63 15.47 0.22
CA ARG A 83 0.61 15.70 -1.24
C ARG A 83 -0.81 15.63 -1.80
N LYS A 84 -1.67 16.56 -1.36
CA LYS A 84 -3.13 16.52 -1.59
C LYS A 84 -3.54 16.56 -3.06
N THR A 85 -2.85 17.33 -3.89
CA THR A 85 -3.14 17.45 -5.33
C THR A 85 -2.93 16.12 -6.05
N GLU A 86 -1.80 15.47 -5.79
CA GLU A 86 -1.46 14.17 -6.38
C GLU A 86 -2.37 13.06 -5.83
N ALA A 87 -2.70 13.12 -4.54
CA ALA A 87 -3.64 12.19 -3.94
C ALA A 87 -5.02 12.24 -4.62
N HIS A 88 -5.48 13.45 -4.96
CA HIS A 88 -6.74 13.66 -5.66
C HIS A 88 -6.69 13.06 -7.08
N SER A 89 -5.63 13.31 -7.84
CA SER A 89 -5.45 12.71 -9.17
C SER A 89 -5.43 11.19 -9.14
N ALA A 90 -4.74 10.60 -8.16
CA ALA A 90 -4.71 9.15 -7.97
C ALA A 90 -6.09 8.57 -7.61
N LEU A 91 -6.88 9.29 -6.80
CA LEU A 91 -8.24 8.89 -6.47
C LEU A 91 -9.16 8.95 -7.69
N LEU A 92 -9.04 9.98 -8.53
CA LEU A 92 -9.81 10.08 -9.77
C LEU A 92 -9.51 8.91 -10.71
N SER A 93 -8.24 8.54 -10.86
CA SER A 93 -7.85 7.35 -11.62
C SER A 93 -8.47 6.07 -11.05
N PHE A 94 -8.49 5.90 -9.73
CA PHE A 94 -9.19 4.75 -9.12
C PHE A 94 -10.69 4.74 -9.44
N LEU A 95 -11.35 5.89 -9.38
CA LEU A 95 -12.79 6.00 -9.65
C LEU A 95 -13.13 5.71 -11.12
N SER A 96 -12.30 6.17 -12.07
CA SER A 96 -12.53 5.89 -13.49
C SER A 96 -12.44 4.39 -13.82
N HIS A 97 -11.52 3.66 -13.18
CA HIS A 97 -11.38 2.21 -13.35
C HIS A 97 -12.47 1.40 -12.64
N ARG A 98 -13.17 1.97 -11.65
CA ARG A 98 -14.28 1.32 -10.94
C ARG A 98 -15.63 1.50 -11.64
N ALA A 99 -15.76 2.56 -12.45
CA ALA A 99 -16.98 2.89 -13.18
C ALA A 99 -17.08 2.22 -14.56
N ALA A 100 -16.01 1.56 -15.01
CA ALA A 100 -15.94 0.75 -16.24
C ALA A 100 -16.26 -0.72 -15.94
#